data_AF-A0A1G0ED16-F1
#
_entry.id   AF-A0A1G0ED16-F1
#
_cell.length_a   1.000
_cell.length_b   1.000
_cell.length_c   1.000
_cell.angle_alpha   90.00
_cell.angle_beta   90.00
_cell.angle_gamma   90.00
#
_symmetry.space_group_name_H-M   'P 1'
#
loop_
_entity.id
_entity.type
_entity.pdbx_description
1 polymer ?
#
loop_
_entity_poly.entity_id
_entity_poly.type
_entity_poly.pdbx_seq_one_letter_code
_entity_poly.pdbx_strand_id
1 'polypeptide(L)'
;MQSPVLQAQEQGRILKELLITNKEKLRGKIFFGKMQKGFKYCPVDVYIAISDNGIIQRGMDIPELFKADAVTGAITEKLAQLKNKANQIFLKNIFSKDVVWEMTKQEAQAAAEFLVSQHTPPAWPIKAEQTIVEANAKPTAMPQPERTFVPKVGALCPECGQQKLIRKSINRSDGTETDYLACQGYPNSCKAIFPLVAVVRQVMSTYEAKETPVVKTIGEETPCPKCGTGKLVRKPGKNGKPDFFGCSNYRKTKCGFMESIT
;
A
#
# COMPACT_ATOMS: atom_id res chain seq x y z
N MET A 1 -20.77 -6.30 1.58
CA MET A 1 -20.13 -5.60 0.44
C MET A 1 -18.78 -6.27 0.20
N GLN A 2 -18.42 -6.64 -1.03
CA GLN A 2 -17.09 -7.20 -1.32
C GLN A 2 -16.00 -6.18 -0.95
N SER A 3 -14.78 -6.63 -0.67
CA SER A 3 -13.68 -5.71 -0.35
C SER A 3 -13.38 -4.78 -1.54
N PRO A 4 -13.00 -3.50 -1.31
CA PRO A 4 -12.66 -2.58 -2.40
C PRO A 4 -11.55 -3.11 -3.32
N VAL A 5 -10.62 -3.89 -2.77
CA VAL A 5 -9.55 -4.55 -3.53
C VAL A 5 -10.12 -5.56 -4.51
N LEU A 6 -11.00 -6.46 -4.04
CA LEU A 6 -11.64 -7.47 -4.89
C LEU A 6 -12.52 -6.82 -5.96
N GLN A 7 -13.23 -5.74 -5.60
CA GLN A 7 -14.04 -4.98 -6.57
C GLN A 7 -13.17 -4.40 -7.69
N ALA A 8 -12.03 -3.78 -7.35
CA ALA A 8 -11.13 -3.19 -8.34
C ALA A 8 -10.43 -4.25 -9.20
N GLN A 9 -10.07 -5.40 -8.62
CA GLN A 9 -9.55 -6.56 -9.37
C GLN A 9 -10.57 -7.09 -10.37
N GLU A 10 -11.84 -7.19 -9.97
CA GLU A 10 -12.92 -7.66 -10.82
C GLU A 10 -13.22 -6.67 -11.95
N GLN A 11 -13.21 -5.36 -11.67
CA GLN A 11 -13.28 -4.32 -12.70
C GLN A 11 -12.15 -4.45 -13.71
N GLY A 12 -10.92 -4.68 -13.25
CA GLY A 12 -9.76 -4.92 -14.11
C GLY A 12 -9.92 -6.18 -14.99
N ARG A 13 -10.48 -7.27 -14.44
CA ARG A 13 -10.79 -8.50 -15.17
C ARG A 13 -11.80 -8.24 -16.29
N ILE A 14 -12.92 -7.59 -15.95
CA ILE A 14 -13.99 -7.25 -16.91
C ILE A 14 -13.45 -6.34 -18.02
N LEU A 15 -12.67 -5.31 -17.67
CA LEU A 15 -12.03 -4.43 -18.64
C LEU A 15 -11.14 -5.21 -19.60
N LYS A 16 -10.31 -6.12 -19.08
CA LYS A 16 -9.41 -6.94 -19.89
C LYS A 16 -10.18 -7.86 -20.85
N GLU A 17 -11.27 -8.47 -20.39
CA GLU A 17 -12.13 -9.31 -21.24
C GLU A 17 -12.81 -8.51 -22.35
N LEU A 18 -13.29 -7.31 -22.03
CA LEU A 18 -13.89 -6.40 -23.00
C LEU A 18 -12.88 -6.03 -24.10
N LEU A 19 -11.64 -5.70 -23.72
CA LEU A 19 -10.56 -5.38 -24.67
C LEU A 19 -10.15 -6.60 -25.52
N ILE A 20 -10.03 -7.79 -24.91
CA ILE A 20 -9.69 -9.03 -25.64
C ILE A 20 -10.75 -9.36 -26.68
N THR A 21 -12.03 -9.24 -26.32
CA THR A 21 -13.17 -9.52 -27.20
C THR A 21 -13.20 -8.58 -28.40
N ASN A 22 -12.78 -7.32 -28.21
CA ASN A 22 -12.78 -6.29 -29.28
C ASN A 22 -11.41 -6.07 -29.94
N LYS A 23 -10.43 -6.96 -29.72
CA LYS A 23 -9.04 -6.78 -30.15
C LYS A 23 -8.85 -6.46 -31.64
N GLU A 24 -9.72 -6.97 -32.51
CA GLU A 24 -9.65 -6.76 -33.96
C GLU A 24 -9.93 -5.32 -34.37
N LYS A 25 -10.78 -4.62 -33.61
CA LYS A 25 -11.08 -3.20 -33.82
C LYS A 25 -10.02 -2.29 -33.19
N LEU A 26 -9.41 -2.75 -32.10
CA LEU A 26 -8.56 -1.92 -31.24
C LEU A 26 -7.07 -2.03 -31.55
N ARG A 27 -6.63 -3.13 -32.19
CA ARG A 27 -5.21 -3.38 -32.45
C ARG A 27 -4.95 -3.77 -33.90
N GLY A 28 -3.79 -3.37 -34.39
CA GLY A 28 -3.33 -3.77 -35.72
C GLY A 28 -2.95 -5.25 -35.78
N LYS A 29 -2.69 -5.74 -37.00
CA LYS A 29 -2.14 -7.07 -37.26
C LYS A 29 -0.62 -7.01 -37.37
N ILE A 30 0.08 -8.06 -36.95
CA ILE A 30 1.52 -8.26 -37.13
C ILE A 30 1.73 -9.36 -38.20
N PHE A 31 2.95 -9.44 -38.74
CA PHE A 31 3.41 -10.52 -39.62
C PHE A 31 2.61 -10.56 -40.93
N PHE A 32 2.73 -9.49 -41.73
CA PHE A 32 2.03 -9.33 -43.02
C PHE A 32 0.51 -9.52 -42.92
N GLY A 33 -0.11 -9.04 -41.84
CA GLY A 33 -1.56 -9.11 -41.66
C GLY A 33 -2.09 -10.48 -41.24
N LYS A 34 -1.23 -11.47 -40.96
CA LYS A 34 -1.67 -12.84 -40.64
C LYS A 34 -1.98 -13.07 -39.15
N MET A 35 -1.44 -12.26 -38.25
CA MET A 35 -1.64 -12.44 -36.80
C MET A 35 -2.23 -11.18 -36.13
N GLN A 36 -3.38 -11.33 -35.49
CA GLN A 36 -4.03 -10.24 -34.75
C GLN A 36 -3.31 -9.98 -33.42
N LYS A 37 -2.91 -8.72 -33.15
CA LYS A 37 -2.40 -8.33 -31.84
C LYS A 37 -3.52 -8.45 -30.79
N GLY A 38 -3.17 -8.89 -29.59
CA GLY A 38 -4.13 -9.10 -28.50
C GLY A 38 -3.80 -8.35 -27.22
N PHE A 39 -4.69 -8.47 -26.25
CA PHE A 39 -4.54 -7.94 -24.89
C PHE A 39 -4.24 -9.03 -23.85
N LYS A 40 -4.00 -10.28 -24.27
CA LYS A 40 -3.75 -11.41 -23.35
C LYS A 40 -2.63 -11.11 -22.34
N TYR A 41 -1.54 -10.55 -22.84
CA TYR A 41 -0.37 -10.14 -22.04
C TYR A 41 -0.39 -8.65 -21.65
N CYS A 42 -1.50 -7.93 -21.90
CA CYS A 42 -1.66 -6.56 -21.42
C CYS A 42 -1.68 -6.54 -19.89
N PRO A 43 -0.78 -5.80 -19.23
CA PRO A 43 -0.85 -5.61 -17.79
C PRO A 43 -2.05 -4.73 -17.43
N VAL A 44 -2.70 -5.05 -16.31
CA VAL A 44 -3.74 -4.23 -15.68
C VAL A 44 -3.34 -4.13 -14.21
N ASP A 45 -2.73 -3.01 -13.83
CA ASP A 45 -2.33 -2.74 -12.45
C ASP A 45 -3.49 -2.09 -11.70
N VAL A 46 -3.73 -2.52 -10.45
CA VAL A 46 -4.84 -2.04 -9.60
C VAL A 46 -4.28 -1.20 -8.47
N TYR A 47 -4.86 -0.01 -8.28
CA TYR A 47 -4.52 0.91 -7.18
C TYR A 47 -5.81 1.27 -6.44
N ILE A 48 -5.83 1.08 -5.13
CA ILE A 48 -6.93 1.49 -4.25
C ILE A 48 -6.46 2.71 -3.46
N ALA A 49 -7.09 3.85 -3.73
CA ALA A 49 -6.85 5.07 -2.98
C ALA A 49 -7.78 5.17 -1.76
N ILE A 50 -7.25 5.60 -0.63
CA ILE A 50 -8.03 6.09 0.51
C ILE A 50 -7.74 7.56 0.75
N SER A 51 -8.68 8.25 1.40
CA SER A 51 -8.50 9.64 1.80
C SER A 51 -7.19 9.86 2.56
N ASP A 52 -6.55 10.99 2.31
CA ASP A 52 -5.31 11.41 2.98
C ASP A 52 -5.49 11.51 4.50
N ASN A 53 -6.71 11.80 4.97
CA ASN A 53 -7.07 11.84 6.38
C ASN A 53 -7.54 10.48 6.95
N GLY A 54 -7.75 9.46 6.11
CA GLY A 54 -8.24 8.15 6.54
C GLY A 54 -7.19 7.36 7.32
N ILE A 55 -7.47 6.87 8.52
CA ILE A 55 -6.48 6.12 9.30
C ILE A 55 -6.42 4.66 8.78
N ILE A 56 -5.22 4.19 8.41
CA ILE A 56 -4.98 2.77 8.08
C ILE A 56 -4.58 2.06 9.38
N GLN A 57 -5.53 1.45 10.08
CA GLN A 57 -5.22 0.49 11.14
C GLN A 57 -5.31 -0.92 10.56
N ARG A 58 -4.17 -1.56 10.30
CA ARG A 58 -4.15 -2.93 9.77
C ARG A 58 -3.05 -3.75 10.43
N GLY A 59 -3.39 -5.01 10.74
CA GLY A 59 -2.42 -6.03 11.14
C GLY A 59 -1.74 -6.73 9.96
N MET A 60 -2.05 -6.33 8.72
CA MET A 60 -1.50 -6.89 7.48
C MET A 60 -1.33 -5.81 6.42
N ASP A 61 -0.22 -5.89 5.68
CA ASP A 61 0.06 -4.99 4.57
C ASP A 61 -0.71 -5.42 3.31
N ILE A 62 -1.26 -4.44 2.58
CA ILE A 62 -2.01 -4.66 1.34
C ILE A 62 -1.34 -3.81 0.26
N PRO A 63 -0.54 -4.39 -0.64
CA PRO A 63 0.29 -3.66 -1.60
C PRO A 63 -0.49 -2.74 -2.54
N GLU A 64 -1.75 -3.04 -2.83
CA GLU A 64 -2.58 -2.26 -3.74
C GLU A 64 -3.24 -1.05 -3.05
N LEU A 65 -3.15 -0.91 -1.72
CA LEU A 65 -3.75 0.21 -0.99
C LEU A 65 -2.75 1.36 -0.81
N PHE A 66 -3.16 2.55 -1.21
CA PHE A 66 -2.40 3.78 -1.06
C PHE A 66 -3.22 4.90 -0.43
N LYS A 67 -2.53 5.85 0.19
CA LYS A 67 -3.06 7.20 0.40
C LYS A 67 -3.23 7.89 -0.95
N ALA A 68 -4.26 8.73 -1.09
CA ALA A 68 -4.61 9.31 -2.38
C ALA A 68 -3.46 10.16 -2.95
N ASP A 69 -2.77 10.93 -2.09
CA ASP A 69 -1.56 11.68 -2.45
C ASP A 69 -0.41 10.79 -2.97
N ALA A 70 -0.26 9.58 -2.43
CA ALA A 70 0.81 8.64 -2.78
C ALA A 70 0.57 7.87 -4.09
N VAL A 71 -0.66 7.77 -4.59
CA VAL A 71 -1.01 6.98 -5.79
C VAL A 71 -0.22 7.46 -7.02
N THR A 72 -0.14 8.77 -7.22
CA THR A 72 0.53 9.36 -8.38
C THR A 72 2.02 9.03 -8.42
N GLY A 73 2.68 9.06 -7.27
CA GLY A 73 4.06 8.64 -7.10
C GLY A 73 4.25 7.15 -7.43
N ALA A 74 3.38 6.29 -6.89
CA ALA A 74 3.43 4.85 -7.14
C ALA A 74 3.28 4.50 -8.63
N ILE A 75 2.35 5.15 -9.34
CA ILE A 75 2.16 4.98 -10.79
C ILE A 75 3.41 5.43 -11.55
N THR A 76 3.99 6.56 -11.17
CA THR A 76 5.18 7.12 -11.83
C THR A 76 6.39 6.19 -11.68
N GLU A 77 6.59 5.64 -10.47
CA GLU A 77 7.64 4.66 -10.20
C GLU A 77 7.43 3.39 -11.02
N LYS A 78 6.22 2.85 -11.04
CA LYS A 78 5.87 1.68 -11.84
C LYS A 78 6.14 1.90 -13.34
N LEU A 79 5.78 3.07 -13.87
CA LEU A 79 6.06 3.43 -15.27
C LEU A 79 7.57 3.53 -15.55
N ALA A 80 8.35 4.09 -14.63
CA ALA A 80 9.81 4.14 -14.75
C ALA A 80 10.42 2.74 -14.74
N GLN A 81 9.97 1.85 -13.86
CA GLN A 81 10.39 0.45 -13.83
C GLN A 81 10.08 -0.27 -15.14
N LEU A 82 8.88 -0.08 -15.71
CA LEU A 82 8.48 -0.66 -16.99
C LEU A 82 9.34 -0.14 -18.16
N LYS A 83 9.62 1.17 -18.21
CA LYS A 83 10.51 1.77 -19.22
C LYS A 83 11.94 1.26 -19.10
N ASN A 84 12.46 1.13 -17.89
CA ASN A 84 13.81 0.61 -17.67
C ASN A 84 13.93 -0.86 -18.10
N LYS A 85 12.91 -1.67 -17.81
CA LYS A 85 12.85 -3.06 -18.28
C LYS A 85 12.79 -3.13 -19.81
N ALA A 86 11.97 -2.30 -20.45
CA ALA A 86 11.90 -2.24 -21.91
C ALA A 86 13.24 -1.84 -22.55
N ASN A 87 13.94 -0.84 -22.00
CA ASN A 87 15.25 -0.42 -22.48
C ASN A 87 16.34 -1.49 -22.26
N GLN A 88 16.28 -2.26 -21.17
CA GLN A 88 17.19 -3.39 -20.93
C GLN A 88 16.95 -4.55 -21.90
N ILE A 89 15.68 -4.79 -22.27
CA ILE A 89 15.29 -5.84 -23.22
C ILE A 89 15.69 -5.47 -24.65
N PHE A 90 15.63 -4.18 -25.01
CA PHE A 90 16.14 -3.69 -26.29
C PHE A 90 17.67 -3.93 -26.49
N LEU A 91 18.42 -4.02 -25.39
CA LEU A 91 19.88 -4.28 -25.39
C LEU A 91 20.25 -5.78 -25.24
N LYS A 92 19.32 -6.68 -24.88
CA LYS A 92 19.58 -8.11 -24.69
C LYS A 92 18.59 -8.99 -25.49
N ASN A 93 19.01 -9.40 -26.68
CA ASN A 93 18.60 -10.60 -27.43
C ASN A 93 17.14 -11.12 -27.30
N ILE A 94 16.40 -11.02 -28.41
CA ILE A 94 15.62 -12.01 -29.22
C ILE A 94 15.02 -13.30 -28.57
N PHE A 95 15.35 -13.72 -27.35
CA PHE A 95 14.90 -14.99 -26.73
C PHE A 95 14.47 -14.89 -25.25
N SER A 96 14.17 -13.70 -24.74
CA SER A 96 13.63 -13.52 -23.38
C SER A 96 12.09 -13.63 -23.36
N LYS A 97 11.54 -14.39 -22.41
CA LYS A 97 10.10 -14.57 -22.15
C LYS A 97 9.38 -13.30 -21.70
N ASP A 98 10.10 -12.21 -21.50
CA ASP A 98 9.59 -10.91 -21.08
C ASP A 98 9.22 -10.08 -22.30
N VAL A 99 8.15 -10.50 -22.99
CA VAL A 99 7.56 -9.67 -24.04
C VAL A 99 6.94 -8.45 -23.35
N VAL A 100 7.62 -7.30 -23.45
CA VAL A 100 7.03 -6.03 -23.07
C VAL A 100 5.81 -5.81 -23.95
N TRP A 101 4.64 -5.81 -23.32
CA TRP A 101 3.41 -5.54 -24.03
C TRP A 101 3.33 -4.04 -24.30
N GLU A 102 3.23 -3.67 -25.57
CA GLU A 102 3.21 -2.28 -26.00
C GLU A 102 2.02 -2.01 -26.93
N MET A 103 1.59 -0.74 -26.96
CA MET A 103 0.59 -0.20 -27.88
C MET A 103 1.14 1.05 -28.56
N THR A 104 0.81 1.22 -29.84
CA THR A 104 1.11 2.49 -30.54
C THR A 104 0.19 3.58 -30.01
N LYS A 105 0.56 4.86 -30.21
CA LYS A 105 -0.30 6.00 -29.85
C LYS A 105 -1.68 5.91 -30.50
N GLN A 106 -1.75 5.44 -31.74
CA GLN A 106 -3.00 5.26 -32.48
C GLN A 106 -3.86 4.13 -31.89
N GLU A 107 -3.25 2.97 -31.58
CA GLU A 107 -3.95 1.88 -30.89
C GLU A 107 -4.48 2.35 -29.52
N ALA A 108 -3.72 3.18 -28.80
CA ALA A 108 -4.12 3.73 -27.51
C ALA A 108 -5.30 4.70 -27.61
N GLN A 109 -5.28 5.56 -28.62
CA GLN A 109 -6.39 6.46 -28.89
C GLN A 109 -7.66 5.70 -29.28
N ALA A 110 -7.57 4.70 -30.17
CA ALA A 110 -8.70 3.87 -30.56
C ALA A 110 -9.30 3.10 -29.37
N ALA A 111 -8.44 2.57 -28.47
CA ALA A 111 -8.89 1.93 -27.24
C ALA A 111 -9.63 2.91 -26.32
N ALA A 112 -9.12 4.14 -26.15
CA ALA A 112 -9.77 5.17 -25.33
C ALA A 112 -11.14 5.56 -25.90
N GLU A 113 -11.22 5.84 -27.21
CA GLU A 113 -12.47 6.18 -27.90
C GLU A 113 -13.49 5.04 -27.79
N PHE A 114 -13.05 3.79 -27.96
CA PHE A 114 -13.92 2.63 -27.76
C PHE A 114 -14.45 2.54 -26.32
N LEU A 115 -13.60 2.69 -25.31
CA LEU A 115 -14.03 2.62 -23.91
C LEU A 115 -15.04 3.72 -23.57
N VAL A 116 -14.83 4.94 -24.08
CA VAL A 116 -15.80 6.05 -23.95
C VAL A 116 -17.11 5.69 -24.63
N SER A 117 -17.10 5.08 -25.82
CA SER A 117 -18.32 4.67 -26.52
C SER A 117 -19.13 3.59 -25.78
N GLN A 118 -18.48 2.78 -24.96
CA GLN A 118 -19.14 1.74 -24.15
C GLN A 118 -19.57 2.26 -22.77
N HIS A 119 -19.08 3.43 -22.34
CA HIS A 119 -19.38 3.96 -21.02
C HIS A 119 -20.82 4.46 -20.96
N THR A 120 -21.60 3.87 -20.06
CA THR A 120 -22.91 4.38 -19.68
C THR A 120 -22.77 5.06 -18.32
N PRO A 121 -22.92 6.39 -18.22
CA PRO A 121 -22.81 7.06 -16.95
C PRO A 121 -23.94 6.58 -16.03
N PRO A 122 -23.66 6.30 -14.75
CA PRO A 122 -24.71 5.93 -13.81
C PRO A 122 -25.69 7.09 -13.65
N ALA A 123 -26.99 6.81 -13.73
CA ALA A 123 -28.07 7.78 -13.58
C ALA A 123 -28.29 8.23 -12.12
N TRP A 124 -27.24 8.22 -11.29
CA TRP A 124 -27.34 8.85 -9.98
C TRP A 124 -27.49 10.36 -10.19
N PRO A 125 -28.38 11.03 -9.43
CA PRO A 125 -28.46 12.47 -9.46
C PRO A 125 -27.10 12.99 -9.00
N ILE A 126 -26.32 13.48 -9.96
CA ILE A 126 -25.15 14.30 -9.67
C ILE A 126 -25.74 15.49 -8.91
N LYS A 127 -25.54 15.54 -7.59
CA LYS A 127 -25.65 16.82 -6.88
C LYS A 127 -24.67 17.71 -7.60
N ALA A 128 -25.19 18.64 -8.40
CA ALA A 128 -24.40 19.50 -9.26
C ALA A 128 -23.18 19.96 -8.47
N GLU A 129 -21.99 19.57 -8.95
CA GLU A 129 -20.73 20.13 -8.50
C GLU A 129 -20.93 21.64 -8.54
N GLN A 130 -20.99 22.25 -7.35
CA GLN A 130 -21.23 23.69 -7.26
C GLN A 130 -20.06 24.33 -7.96
N THR A 131 -20.30 24.80 -9.17
CA THR A 131 -19.41 25.70 -9.87
C THR A 131 -19.29 26.89 -8.94
N ILE A 132 -18.15 26.99 -8.25
CA ILE A 132 -17.78 28.19 -7.52
C ILE A 132 -17.54 29.24 -8.60
N VAL A 133 -18.62 29.89 -9.01
CA VAL A 133 -18.53 31.16 -9.71
C VAL A 133 -17.99 32.13 -8.69
N GLU A 134 -16.84 32.73 -8.96
CA GLU A 134 -16.26 33.83 -8.18
C GLU A 134 -17.24 35.01 -8.18
N ALA A 135 -18.21 34.97 -7.28
CA ALA A 135 -19.01 36.12 -6.93
C ALA A 135 -18.27 36.87 -5.83
N ASN A 136 -17.80 38.07 -6.17
CA ASN A 136 -17.38 39.11 -5.22
C ASN A 136 -18.51 39.35 -4.20
N ALA A 137 -18.50 38.60 -3.10
CA ALA A 137 -19.40 38.77 -1.99
C ALA A 137 -18.59 39.08 -0.73
N LYS A 138 -18.86 40.27 -0.20
CA LYS A 138 -18.30 40.87 1.02
C LYS A 138 -18.29 39.87 2.18
N PRO A 139 -17.18 39.72 2.93
CA PRO A 139 -17.04 38.68 3.94
C PRO A 139 -17.97 38.97 5.12
N THR A 140 -19.05 38.19 5.23
CA THR A 140 -19.80 38.03 6.47
C THR A 140 -19.34 36.72 7.09
N ALA A 141 -18.77 36.82 8.29
CA ALA A 141 -18.04 35.75 8.96
C ALA A 141 -18.93 34.53 9.27
N MET A 142 -18.66 33.41 8.61
CA MET A 142 -19.05 32.07 9.05
C MET A 142 -17.88 31.42 9.83
N PRO A 143 -18.17 30.55 10.81
CA PRO A 143 -17.16 30.00 11.72
C PRO A 143 -16.15 29.12 10.97
N GLN A 144 -14.87 29.42 11.17
CA GLN A 144 -13.76 28.73 10.53
C GLN A 144 -13.66 27.28 11.05
N PRO A 145 -13.37 26.30 10.17
CA PRO A 145 -13.06 24.94 10.58
C PRO A 145 -11.78 24.92 11.43
N GLU A 146 -11.86 24.18 12.52
CA GLU A 146 -10.82 24.04 13.54
C GLU A 146 -9.54 23.47 12.91
N ARG A 147 -8.52 24.33 12.79
CA ARG A 147 -7.21 23.96 12.24
C ARG A 147 -6.55 22.97 13.19
N THR A 148 -6.31 21.74 12.73
CA THR A 148 -5.49 20.76 13.46
C THR A 148 -4.09 21.34 13.69
N PHE A 149 -3.80 21.74 14.92
CA PHE A 149 -2.55 22.36 15.32
C PHE A 149 -1.41 21.34 15.27
N VAL A 150 -0.39 21.60 14.44
CA VAL A 150 0.86 20.82 14.41
C VAL A 150 1.83 21.42 15.45
N PRO A 151 2.15 20.73 16.55
CA PRO A 151 2.99 21.26 17.62
C PRO A 151 4.43 21.46 17.14
N LYS A 152 4.94 22.68 17.24
CA LYS A 152 6.32 23.08 16.89
C LYS A 152 6.99 23.77 18.08
N VAL A 153 8.32 23.68 18.17
CA VAL A 153 9.10 24.41 19.20
C VAL A 153 8.81 25.90 19.10
N GLY A 154 8.54 26.55 20.23
CA GLY A 154 8.25 27.99 20.32
C GLY A 154 6.80 28.38 20.02
N ALA A 155 5.96 27.47 19.51
CA ALA A 155 4.53 27.72 19.35
C ALA A 155 3.82 27.76 20.71
N LEU A 156 2.71 28.49 20.81
CA LEU A 156 1.87 28.45 22.02
C LEU A 156 1.31 27.04 22.23
N CYS A 157 1.30 26.60 23.48
CA CYS A 157 0.75 25.32 23.87
C CYS A 157 -0.76 25.30 23.56
N PRO A 158 -1.27 24.30 22.83
CA PRO A 158 -2.68 24.25 22.46
C PRO A 158 -3.58 23.89 23.64
N GLU A 159 -3.05 23.29 24.71
CA GLU A 159 -3.84 22.96 25.91
C GLU A 159 -4.03 24.15 26.84
N CYS A 160 -2.97 24.93 27.13
CA CYS A 160 -3.09 26.07 28.04
C CYS A 160 -3.21 27.43 27.35
N GLY A 161 -2.85 27.54 26.07
CA GLY A 161 -2.87 28.79 25.29
C GLY A 161 -1.88 29.87 25.74
N GLN A 162 -1.22 29.72 26.89
CA GLN A 162 -0.46 30.78 27.54
C GLN A 162 1.06 30.66 27.35
N GLN A 163 1.58 29.44 27.39
CA GLN A 163 3.02 29.18 27.43
C GLN A 163 3.51 28.49 26.17
N LYS A 164 4.79 28.66 25.83
CA LYS A 164 5.37 28.08 24.62
C LYS A 164 5.71 26.60 24.79
N LEU A 165 5.71 25.85 23.70
CA LEU A 165 6.25 24.50 23.63
C LEU A 165 7.77 24.53 23.56
N ILE A 166 8.42 23.75 24.42
CA ILE A 166 9.88 23.58 24.48
C ILE A 166 10.24 22.12 24.27
N ARG A 167 11.43 21.85 23.72
CA ARG A 167 11.96 20.49 23.54
C ARG A 167 12.56 20.01 24.87
N LYS A 168 12.23 18.78 25.27
CA LYS A 168 12.82 18.07 26.41
C LYS A 168 13.19 16.66 25.97
N SER A 169 14.16 16.05 26.64
CA SER A 169 14.60 14.68 26.41
C SER A 169 14.45 13.83 27.67
N ILE A 170 14.22 12.52 27.49
CA ILE A 170 14.23 11.53 28.57
C ILE A 170 15.11 10.35 28.19
N ASN A 171 15.91 9.88 29.14
CA ASN A 171 16.68 8.64 29.00
C ASN A 171 15.84 7.48 29.56
N ARG A 172 15.65 6.44 28.74
CA ARG A 172 14.99 5.21 29.14
C ARG A 172 15.99 4.22 29.74
N SER A 173 15.48 3.23 30.47
CA SER A 173 16.28 2.18 31.12
C SER A 173 17.06 1.29 30.15
N ASP A 174 16.66 1.27 28.87
CA ASP A 174 17.37 0.61 27.77
C ASP A 174 18.52 1.46 27.18
N GLY A 175 18.78 2.65 27.77
CA GLY A 175 19.79 3.59 27.30
C GLY A 175 19.34 4.47 26.14
N THR A 176 18.09 4.38 25.69
CA THR A 176 17.58 5.21 24.59
C THR A 176 17.15 6.60 25.08
N GLU A 177 17.63 7.65 24.43
CA GLU A 177 17.16 9.02 24.64
C GLU A 177 15.95 9.29 23.71
N THR A 178 14.89 9.92 24.23
CA THR A 178 13.74 10.32 23.42
C THR A 178 13.32 11.75 23.69
N ASP A 179 13.22 12.49 22.60
CA ASP A 179 12.83 13.88 22.60
C ASP A 179 11.32 14.06 22.42
N TYR A 180 10.77 15.04 23.11
CA TYR A 180 9.36 15.42 23.05
C TYR A 180 9.21 16.94 23.20
N LEU A 181 8.06 17.46 22.79
CA LEU A 181 7.67 18.84 23.10
C LEU A 181 6.84 18.84 24.37
N ALA A 182 7.17 19.71 25.31
CA ALA A 182 6.39 19.94 26.51
C ALA A 182 6.02 21.42 26.61
N CYS A 183 4.91 21.71 27.27
CA CYS A 183 4.62 23.08 27.69
C CYS A 183 5.74 23.60 28.61
N GLN A 184 6.10 24.88 28.50
CA GLN A 184 7.10 25.51 29.38
C GLN A 184 6.73 25.39 30.87
N GLY A 185 5.44 25.32 31.19
CA GLY A 185 4.93 25.10 32.55
C GLY A 185 4.98 23.66 33.05
N TYR A 186 5.44 22.71 32.24
CA TYR A 186 5.54 21.30 32.62
C TYR A 186 6.57 21.07 33.72
N PRO A 187 6.25 20.31 34.79
CA PRO A 187 5.03 19.50 35.00
C PRO A 187 3.93 20.17 35.84
N ASN A 188 4.15 21.40 36.30
CA ASN A 188 3.37 22.03 37.37
C ASN A 188 2.12 22.74 36.84
N SER A 189 2.29 23.76 36.00
CA SER A 189 1.19 24.62 35.55
C SER A 189 0.48 24.10 34.30
N CYS A 190 1.12 23.21 33.53
CA CYS A 190 0.50 22.54 32.39
C CYS A 190 1.20 21.21 32.14
N LYS A 191 0.44 20.12 31.99
CA LYS A 191 0.96 18.75 31.80
C LYS A 191 1.05 18.32 30.33
N ALA A 192 0.80 19.25 29.39
CA ALA A 192 0.80 18.97 27.97
C ALA A 192 2.18 18.49 27.49
N ILE A 193 2.20 17.31 26.87
CA ILE A 193 3.34 16.70 26.18
C ILE A 193 2.87 16.27 24.79
N PHE A 194 3.68 16.57 23.78
CA PHE A 194 3.46 16.16 22.41
C PHE A 194 4.69 15.38 21.93
N PRO A 195 4.51 14.19 21.33
CA PRO A 195 5.62 13.50 20.69
C PRO A 195 6.15 14.38 19.56
N LEU A 196 7.47 14.45 19.42
CA LEU A 196 8.03 14.88 18.14
C LEU A 196 7.63 13.80 17.14
N VAL A 197 6.62 14.06 16.32
CA VAL A 197 6.33 13.18 15.18
C VAL A 197 7.65 13.07 14.43
N ALA A 198 8.21 11.86 14.44
CA ALA A 198 9.32 11.52 13.59
C ALA A 198 8.84 11.81 12.18
N VAL A 199 9.25 12.95 11.62
CA VAL A 199 9.54 12.99 10.19
C VAL A 199 10.56 11.89 10.05
N VAL A 200 10.09 10.71 9.63
CA VAL A 200 10.98 9.64 9.21
C VAL A 200 11.88 10.32 8.20
N ARG A 201 13.14 10.52 8.59
CA ARG A 201 14.17 11.03 7.69
C ARG A 201 13.98 10.26 6.39
N GLN A 202 13.93 10.98 5.27
CA GLN A 202 14.48 10.45 4.04
C GLN A 202 15.93 10.06 4.36
N VAL A 203 16.13 8.86 4.89
CA VAL A 203 17.37 8.13 4.75
C VAL A 203 17.17 7.38 3.45
N MET A 204 17.66 7.99 2.38
CA MET A 204 18.40 7.24 1.37
C MET A 204 19.16 6.15 2.09
N SER A 205 18.76 4.91 1.87
CA SER A 205 19.62 3.81 2.21
C SER A 205 19.38 2.65 1.26
N THR A 206 20.34 2.53 0.37
CA THR A 206 20.74 1.29 -0.25
C THR A 206 21.14 0.31 0.84
N TYR A 207 20.19 -0.47 1.35
CA TYR A 207 20.46 -1.75 1.98
C TYR A 207 19.63 -2.82 1.30
N GLU A 208 20.31 -3.77 0.66
CA GLU A 208 19.76 -5.07 0.33
C GLU A 208 19.39 -5.77 1.64
N ALA A 209 18.11 -5.73 2.01
CA ALA A 209 17.60 -6.48 3.14
C ALA A 209 17.00 -7.80 2.64
N LYS A 210 17.71 -8.87 2.95
CA LYS A 210 17.29 -10.27 2.84
C LYS A 210 15.86 -10.49 3.30
N GLU A 211 15.17 -11.34 2.57
CA GLU A 211 13.89 -11.95 2.90
C GLU A 211 13.85 -12.45 4.35
N THR A 212 12.90 -11.96 5.15
CA THR A 212 12.41 -12.67 6.33
C THR A 212 11.08 -13.34 5.98
N PRO A 213 10.87 -14.60 6.37
CA PRO A 213 9.68 -15.34 6.00
C PRO A 213 8.50 -14.92 6.88
N VAL A 214 7.35 -14.80 6.23
CA VAL A 214 6.03 -14.55 6.82
C VAL A 214 5.68 -15.65 7.83
N VAL A 215 5.44 -15.25 9.08
CA VAL A 215 4.86 -16.07 10.14
C VAL A 215 3.43 -16.46 9.73
N LYS A 216 3.25 -17.72 9.34
CA LYS A 216 1.92 -18.34 9.28
C LYS A 216 1.59 -18.79 10.69
N THR A 217 0.48 -18.36 11.27
CA THR A 217 -0.02 -18.88 12.54
C THR A 217 -0.34 -20.36 12.36
N ILE A 218 0.56 -21.21 12.85
CA ILE A 218 0.42 -22.65 12.75
C ILE A 218 -0.37 -23.14 13.98
N GLY A 219 -1.58 -23.63 13.75
CA GLY A 219 -2.48 -24.13 14.79
C GLY A 219 -2.29 -25.61 15.10
N GLU A 220 -2.82 -26.06 16.23
CA GLU A 220 -2.89 -27.47 16.60
C GLU A 220 -3.60 -28.29 15.50
N GLU A 221 -3.11 -29.51 15.22
CA GLU A 221 -3.56 -30.40 14.14
C GLU A 221 -3.22 -30.03 12.68
N THR A 222 -2.55 -28.91 12.43
CA THR A 222 -2.06 -28.60 11.08
C THR A 222 -1.02 -29.62 10.59
N PRO A 223 -0.99 -29.97 9.29
CA PRO A 223 0.01 -30.87 8.75
C PRO A 223 1.42 -30.26 8.86
N CYS A 224 2.38 -31.05 9.30
CA CYS A 224 3.76 -30.64 9.50
C CYS A 224 4.38 -30.19 8.16
N PRO A 225 4.84 -28.94 8.04
CA PRO A 225 5.35 -28.41 6.78
C PRO A 225 6.65 -29.08 6.31
N LYS A 226 7.37 -29.76 7.20
CA LYS A 226 8.64 -30.43 6.88
C LYS A 226 8.47 -31.84 6.32
N CYS A 227 7.43 -32.58 6.74
CA CYS A 227 7.27 -33.98 6.34
C CYS A 227 5.93 -34.29 5.67
N GLY A 228 4.97 -33.37 5.68
CA GLY A 228 3.63 -33.50 5.07
C GLY A 228 2.73 -34.61 5.65
N THR A 229 3.29 -35.52 6.45
CA THR A 229 2.65 -36.76 6.91
C THR A 229 2.35 -36.77 8.41
N GLY A 230 3.11 -36.00 9.20
CA GLY A 230 2.84 -35.78 10.62
C GLY A 230 1.93 -34.57 10.82
N LYS A 231 1.25 -34.50 11.96
CA LYS A 231 0.51 -33.30 12.42
C LYS A 231 1.35 -32.55 13.46
N LEU A 232 1.06 -31.27 13.65
CA LEU A 232 1.66 -30.48 14.70
C LEU A 232 0.90 -30.63 16.01
N VAL A 233 1.64 -31.00 17.05
CA VAL A 233 1.14 -31.20 18.41
C VAL A 233 1.88 -30.28 19.36
N ARG A 234 1.16 -29.68 20.31
CA ARG A 234 1.74 -28.85 21.36
C ARG A 234 2.55 -29.73 22.32
N LYS A 235 3.78 -29.31 22.63
CA LYS A 235 4.67 -29.96 23.59
C LYS A 235 5.16 -28.96 24.62
N PRO A 236 5.23 -29.35 25.90
CA PRO A 236 5.68 -28.46 26.95
C PRO A 236 7.19 -28.20 26.82
N GLY A 237 7.58 -26.92 26.99
CA GLY A 237 8.99 -26.54 27.09
C GLY A 237 9.60 -27.01 28.41
N LYS A 238 10.89 -27.38 28.40
CA LYS A 238 11.67 -27.67 29.62
C LYS A 238 12.57 -26.49 29.97
N ASN A 239 12.87 -26.30 31.26
CA ASN A 239 13.78 -25.27 31.79
C ASN A 239 13.32 -23.82 31.49
N GLY A 240 12.05 -23.50 31.75
CA GLY A 240 11.50 -22.15 31.60
C GLY A 240 11.32 -21.69 30.15
N LYS A 241 11.50 -22.59 29.17
CA LYS A 241 11.20 -22.32 27.76
C LYS A 241 9.69 -22.41 27.49
N PRO A 242 9.14 -21.59 26.59
CA PRO A 242 7.73 -21.64 26.22
C PRO A 242 7.39 -22.98 25.55
N ASP A 243 6.09 -23.30 25.57
CA ASP A 243 5.55 -24.43 24.81
C ASP A 243 5.81 -24.25 23.31
N PHE A 244 5.92 -25.36 22.60
CA PHE A 244 6.24 -25.36 21.18
C PHE A 244 5.39 -26.39 20.42
N PHE A 245 5.14 -26.12 19.14
CA PHE A 245 4.58 -27.11 18.22
C PHE A 245 5.69 -28.01 17.67
N GLY A 246 5.49 -29.32 17.75
CA GLY A 246 6.40 -30.32 17.22
C GLY A 246 5.69 -31.35 16.34
N CYS A 247 6.42 -31.94 15.39
CA CYS A 247 5.88 -33.00 14.54
C CYS A 247 5.49 -34.25 15.36
N SER A 248 4.29 -34.79 15.15
CA SER A 248 3.81 -36.03 15.77
C SER A 248 4.62 -37.26 15.35
N ASN A 249 5.14 -37.26 14.12
CA ASN A 249 5.92 -38.36 13.55
C ASN A 249 7.43 -38.26 13.78
N TYR A 250 7.91 -37.34 14.65
CA TYR A 250 9.35 -37.14 14.85
C TYR A 250 10.14 -38.43 15.17
N ARG A 251 9.54 -39.42 15.84
CA ARG A 251 10.18 -40.73 16.10
C ARG A 251 10.17 -41.67 14.91
N LYS A 252 9.14 -41.62 14.06
CA LYS A 252 8.97 -42.51 12.89
C LYS A 252 9.76 -42.02 11.68
N THR A 253 9.73 -40.71 11.43
CA THR A 253 10.33 -40.09 10.23
C THR A 253 11.59 -39.29 10.53
N LYS A 254 12.09 -39.30 11.79
CA LYS A 254 13.20 -38.44 12.26
C LYS A 254 13.01 -36.95 11.92
N CYS A 255 11.76 -36.50 11.83
CA CYS A 255 11.42 -35.13 11.46
C CYS A 255 11.58 -34.18 12.67
N GLY A 256 12.66 -33.38 12.67
CA GLY A 256 12.96 -32.38 13.71
C GLY A 256 12.31 -31.00 13.51
N PHE A 257 11.06 -30.93 13.05
CA PHE A 257 10.35 -29.63 12.96
C PHE A 257 9.85 -29.18 14.33
N MET A 258 10.16 -27.94 14.70
CA MET A 258 9.75 -27.28 15.95
C MET A 258 9.47 -25.80 15.69
N GLU A 259 8.41 -25.26 16.30
CA GLU A 259 8.04 -23.84 16.23
C GLU A 259 7.51 -23.37 17.58
N SER A 260 7.94 -22.21 18.06
CA SER A 260 7.51 -21.67 19.36
C SER A 260 6.10 -21.11 19.30
N ILE A 261 5.30 -21.40 20.33
CA ILE A 261 4.01 -20.72 20.52
C ILE A 261 4.35 -19.35 21.09
N THR A 262 4.24 -18.31 20.25
CA THR A 262 4.46 -16.90 20.66
C THR A 262 3.15 -16.32 21.17
#